data_AF-A0A9E5NKT0-F1
#
_entry.id   AF-A0A9E5NKT0-F1
#
_cell.length_a   1.000
_cell.length_b   1.000
_cell.length_c   1.000
_cell.angle_alpha   90.00
_cell.angle_beta   90.00
_cell.angle_gamma   90.00
#
_symmetry.space_group_name_H-M   'P 1'
#
loop_
_entity.id
_entity.type
_entity.pdbx_description
1 polymer ?
#
loop_
_entity_poly.entity_id
_entity_poly.type
_entity_poly.pdbx_seq_one_letter_code
_entity_poly.pdbx_strand_id
1 'polypeptide(L)'
;RLVIVNDLAARCEDLRREASEGSEQASAFLQHLEEYLDHLPETTRLVFVESSKIKKSNPLHKCASKSDHGYVRGFTPPKGGALDRWIKERVREKGGRIEPRAVN
;
A
#
# COMPACT_ATOMS: atom_id res chain seq x y z
N ARG A 1 11.20 12.95 9.58
CA ARG A 1 9.85 12.69 10.14
C ARG A 1 9.20 11.54 9.36
N LEU A 2 8.51 10.64 10.04
CA LEU A 2 7.70 9.59 9.40
C LEU A 2 6.23 9.86 9.70
N VAL A 3 5.39 9.87 8.66
CA VAL A 3 3.94 9.99 8.78
C VAL A 3 3.33 8.76 8.14
N ILE A 4 2.54 8.02 8.91
CA ILE A 4 1.84 6.82 8.44
C ILE A 4 0.36 7.14 8.42
N VAL A 5 -0.28 6.92 7.29
CA VAL A 5 -1.73 7.09 7.12
C VAL A 5 -2.32 5.74 6.74
N ASN A 6 -3.31 5.29 7.50
CA ASN A 6 -3.94 3.99 7.28
C ASN A 6 -5.25 4.16 6.51
N ASP A 7 -5.48 3.27 5.53
CA ASP A 7 -6.74 3.06 4.83
C ASP A 7 -7.33 4.31 4.15
N LEU A 8 -6.49 5.28 3.78
CA LEU A 8 -6.95 6.51 3.16
C LEU A 8 -7.43 6.25 1.73
N ALA A 9 -6.61 5.53 0.95
CA ALA A 9 -6.92 5.28 -0.45
C ALA A 9 -8.13 4.34 -0.59
N ALA A 10 -8.25 3.34 0.28
CA ALA A 10 -9.41 2.45 0.34
C ALA A 10 -10.70 3.22 0.67
N ARG A 11 -10.67 4.08 1.71
CA ARG A 11 -11.83 4.92 2.07
C ARG A 11 -12.26 5.84 0.93
N CYS A 12 -11.32 6.45 0.21
CA CYS A 12 -11.66 7.29 -0.93
C CYS A 12 -12.27 6.49 -2.10
N GLU A 13 -11.90 5.21 -2.30
CA GLU A 13 -12.57 4.37 -3.30
C GLU A 13 -14.00 4.00 -2.89
N ASP A 14 -14.23 3.73 -1.61
CA ASP A 14 -15.57 3.43 -1.09
C ASP A 14 -16.49 4.65 -1.19
N LEU A 15 -16.03 5.82 -0.75
CA LEU A 15 -16.81 7.07 -0.83
C LEU A 15 -17.12 7.48 -2.27
N ARG A 16 -16.27 7.13 -3.25
CA ARG A 16 -16.52 7.39 -4.67
C ARG A 16 -17.43 6.37 -5.34
N ARG A 17 -17.59 5.18 -4.74
CA ARG A 17 -18.55 4.17 -5.20
C ARG A 17 -19.97 4.56 -4.83
N GLU A 18 -20.12 5.25 -3.72
CA GLU A 18 -21.38 5.82 -3.27
C GLU A 18 -21.60 7.17 -3.98
N ALA A 19 -22.64 7.29 -4.81
CA ALA A 19 -22.98 8.54 -5.51
C ALA A 19 -23.59 9.55 -4.52
N SER A 20 -22.76 10.02 -3.59
CA SER A 20 -23.09 10.94 -2.51
C SER A 20 -22.21 12.18 -2.57
N GLU A 21 -22.57 13.22 -1.83
CA GLU A 21 -21.74 14.43 -1.65
C GLU A 21 -20.30 14.06 -1.26
N GLY A 22 -20.13 13.02 -0.42
CA GLY A 22 -18.83 12.51 0.03
C GLY A 22 -17.86 12.12 -1.09
N SER A 23 -18.37 11.80 -2.29
CA SER A 23 -17.56 11.49 -3.46
C SER A 23 -16.83 12.73 -4.02
N GLU A 24 -17.47 13.90 -4.01
CA GLU A 24 -16.90 15.16 -4.48
C GLU A 24 -15.83 15.66 -3.52
N GLN A 25 -16.11 15.62 -2.21
CA GLN A 25 -15.11 16.00 -1.21
C GLN A 25 -13.90 15.06 -1.21
N ALA A 26 -14.12 13.74 -1.38
CA ALA A 26 -13.01 12.80 -1.53
C ALA A 26 -12.15 13.11 -2.77
N SER A 27 -12.77 13.49 -3.89
CA SER A 27 -12.03 13.88 -5.09
C SER A 27 -11.23 15.17 -4.89
N ALA A 28 -11.85 16.20 -4.30
CA ALA A 28 -11.18 17.48 -4.02
C ALA A 28 -10.02 17.30 -3.02
N PHE A 29 -10.21 16.48 -1.99
CA PHE A 29 -9.16 16.15 -1.05
C PHE A 29 -7.97 15.45 -1.73
N LEU A 30 -8.23 14.47 -2.60
CA LEU A 30 -7.16 13.77 -3.33
C LEU A 30 -6.40 14.69 -4.27
N GLN A 31 -7.08 15.65 -4.89
CA GLN A 31 -6.44 16.66 -5.74
C GLN A 31 -5.50 17.56 -4.92
N HIS A 32 -5.98 18.13 -3.81
CA HIS A 32 -5.13 18.95 -2.94
C HIS A 32 -3.97 18.15 -2.35
N LEU A 33 -4.17 16.86 -2.07
CA LEU A 33 -3.12 15.99 -1.61
C LEU A 33 -2.05 15.79 -2.69
N GLU A 34 -2.44 15.52 -3.93
CA GLU A 34 -1.52 15.43 -5.08
C GLU A 34 -0.69 16.72 -5.23
N GLU A 35 -1.32 17.88 -5.17
CA GLU A 35 -0.64 19.20 -5.22
C GLU A 35 0.33 19.39 -4.03
N TYR A 36 -0.03 18.91 -2.84
CA TYR A 36 0.82 19.03 -1.66
C TYR A 36 2.05 18.10 -1.69
N LEU A 37 1.98 16.96 -2.39
CA LEU A 37 3.09 16.00 -2.42
C LEU A 37 4.38 16.61 -3.01
N ASP A 38 4.27 17.56 -3.94
CA ASP A 38 5.42 18.27 -4.51
C ASP A 38 6.09 19.23 -3.51
N HIS A 39 5.38 19.62 -2.46
CA HIS A 39 5.88 20.49 -1.40
C HIS A 39 6.31 19.71 -0.16
N LEU A 40 6.32 18.37 -0.22
CA LEU A 40 6.67 17.54 0.91
C LEU A 40 8.16 17.74 1.26
N PRO A 41 8.50 18.11 2.51
CA PRO A 41 9.90 18.33 2.87
C PRO A 41 10.72 17.06 2.66
N GLU A 42 11.94 17.17 2.14
CA GLU A 42 12.84 16.03 1.88
C GLU A 42 13.12 15.17 3.13
N THR A 43 12.99 15.78 4.31
CA THR A 43 13.17 15.09 5.60
C THR A 43 11.95 14.28 6.03
N THR A 44 10.84 14.32 5.28
CA THR A 44 9.57 13.65 5.60
C THR A 44 9.31 12.48 4.68
N ARG A 45 8.99 11.32 5.27
CA ARG A 45 8.48 10.15 4.55
C ARG A 45 6.99 10.01 4.86
N LEU A 46 6.16 10.06 3.83
CA LEU A 46 4.73 9.80 3.92
C LEU A 46 4.47 8.37 3.43
N VAL A 47 3.88 7.54 4.29
CA VAL A 47 3.60 6.14 3.99
C VAL A 47 2.10 5.90 4.11
N PHE A 48 1.48 5.49 3.01
CA PHE A 48 0.10 5.02 3.01
C PHE A 48 0.08 3.51 3.20
N VAL A 49 -0.59 3.05 4.25
CA VAL A 49 -0.76 1.63 4.57
C VAL A 49 -2.21 1.27 4.35
N GLU A 50 -2.47 0.44 3.36
CA GLU A 50 -3.82 0.08 2.95
C GLU A 50 -4.07 -1.40 3.30
N SER A 51 -5.16 -1.67 4.01
CA SER A 51 -5.59 -3.03 4.37
C SER A 51 -6.04 -3.86 3.17
N SER A 52 -6.38 -3.20 2.07
CA SER A 52 -6.87 -3.81 0.84
C SER A 52 -6.06 -3.36 -0.37
N LYS A 53 -6.13 -4.17 -1.43
CA LYS A 53 -5.47 -3.84 -2.68
C LYS A 53 -6.22 -2.70 -3.37
N ILE A 54 -5.58 -1.54 -3.42
CA ILE A 54 -6.08 -0.38 -4.15
C ILE A 54 -5.97 -0.57 -5.66
N LYS A 55 -6.89 0.02 -6.41
CA LYS A 55 -6.88 -0.07 -7.88
C LYS A 55 -5.76 0.78 -8.45
N LYS A 56 -5.16 0.35 -9.57
CA LYS A 56 -4.17 1.18 -10.31
C LYS A 56 -4.78 2.49 -10.83
N SER A 57 -6.10 2.56 -10.95
CA SER A 57 -6.83 3.77 -11.33
C SER A 57 -6.92 4.80 -10.21
N ASN A 58 -6.65 4.41 -8.95
CA ASN A 58 -6.69 5.29 -7.79
C ASN A 58 -5.69 6.44 -7.95
N PRO A 59 -6.09 7.70 -7.70
CA PRO A 59 -5.18 8.85 -7.79
C PRO A 59 -3.89 8.68 -6.97
N LEU A 60 -3.97 8.17 -5.74
CA LEU A 60 -2.77 7.96 -4.90
C LEU A 60 -1.82 6.92 -5.48
N HIS A 61 -2.37 5.82 -6.01
CA HIS A 61 -1.55 4.82 -6.69
C HIS A 61 -0.86 5.43 -7.92
N LYS A 62 -1.58 6.24 -8.71
CA LYS A 62 -1.01 6.91 -9.89
C LYS A 62 0.08 7.90 -9.51
N CYS A 63 -0.16 8.74 -8.48
CA CYS A 63 0.82 9.70 -7.98
C CYS A 63 2.12 9.01 -7.58
N ALA A 64 2.01 8.00 -6.70
CA ALA A 64 3.17 7.23 -6.24
C ALA A 64 3.86 6.44 -7.35
N SER A 65 3.18 6.11 -8.45
CA SER A 65 3.78 5.41 -9.59
C SER A 65 4.47 6.34 -10.60
N LYS A 66 4.10 7.63 -10.61
CA LYS A 66 4.64 8.64 -11.54
C LYS A 66 5.79 9.46 -10.94
N SER A 67 5.81 9.61 -9.61
CA SER A 67 6.84 10.36 -8.91
C SER A 67 8.14 9.56 -8.81
N ASP A 68 9.28 10.22 -9.07
CA ASP A 68 10.62 9.64 -8.89
C ASP A 68 10.92 9.28 -7.42
N HIS A 69 10.21 9.91 -6.49
CA HIS A 69 10.29 9.64 -5.05
C HIS A 69 9.13 8.77 -4.54
N GLY A 70 8.25 8.34 -5.44
CA GLY A 70 7.11 7.49 -5.15
C GLY A 70 7.46 6.01 -5.19
N TYR A 71 6.90 5.24 -4.25
CA TYR A 71 7.08 3.79 -4.20
C TYR A 71 5.74 3.11 -3.99
N VAL A 72 5.46 2.08 -4.77
CA VAL A 72 4.28 1.22 -4.60
C VAL A 72 4.74 -0.20 -4.35
N ARG A 73 4.33 -0.78 -3.22
CA ARG A 73 4.64 -2.16 -2.86
C ARG A 73 3.38 -2.89 -2.40
N GLY A 74 3.07 -3.99 -3.09
CA GLY A 74 1.99 -4.89 -2.70
C GLY A 74 2.50 -5.98 -1.76
N PHE A 75 1.70 -6.29 -0.73
CA PHE A 75 1.98 -7.34 0.24
C PHE A 75 0.90 -8.42 0.19
N THR A 76 0.86 -9.18 -0.91
CA THR A 76 -0.06 -10.31 -1.03
C THR A 76 0.47 -11.50 -0.23
N PRO A 77 -0.30 -12.05 0.73
CA PRO A 77 0.11 -13.25 1.44
C PRO A 77 0.33 -14.41 0.45
N PRO A 78 1.47 -15.11 0.50
CA PRO A 78 1.68 -16.29 -0.33
C PRO A 78 0.71 -17.40 0.08
N LYS A 79 0.35 -18.28 -0.85
CA LYS A 79 -0.61 -19.37 -0.64
C LYS A 79 -0.11 -20.68 -1.24
N GLY A 80 -0.58 -21.82 -0.70
CA GLY A 80 -0.21 -23.16 -1.17
C GLY A 80 1.30 -23.36 -1.21
N GLY A 81 1.83 -23.98 -2.28
CA GLY A 81 3.27 -24.21 -2.41
C GLY A 81 4.15 -22.94 -2.39
N ALA A 82 3.59 -21.76 -2.69
CA ALA A 82 4.31 -20.50 -2.54
C ALA A 82 4.47 -20.10 -1.06
N LEU A 83 3.48 -20.43 -0.21
CA LEU A 83 3.59 -20.26 1.23
C LEU A 83 4.65 -21.21 1.79
N ASP A 84 4.62 -22.47 1.37
CA ASP A 84 5.59 -23.48 1.81
C ASP A 84 7.03 -23.05 1.48
N ARG A 85 7.23 -22.51 0.27
CA ARG A 85 8.51 -21.94 -0.15
C ARG A 85 8.91 -20.74 0.72
N TRP A 86 7.98 -19.79 0.91
CA TRP A 86 8.23 -18.60 1.72
C TRP A 86 8.62 -18.95 3.16
N ILE A 87 7.97 -19.94 3.78
CA ILE A 87 8.31 -20.43 5.13
C ILE A 87 9.74 -20.97 5.15
N LYS A 88 10.10 -21.85 4.21
CA LYS A 88 11.45 -22.45 4.13
C LYS A 88 12.53 -21.38 3.94
N GLU A 89 12.31 -20.44 3.03
CA GLU A 89 13.22 -19.33 2.77
C GLU A 89 13.38 -18.45 4.01
N ARG A 90 12.26 -18.10 4.67
CA ARG A 90 12.28 -17.25 5.86
C ARG A 90 13.01 -17.90 7.05
N VAL A 91 12.86 -19.22 7.23
CA VAL A 91 13.61 -19.97 8.25
C VAL A 91 15.11 -19.94 7.95
N ARG A 92 15.49 -20.19 6.69
CA ARG A 92 16.90 -20.16 6.26
C ARG A 92 17.52 -18.77 6.44
N GLU A 93 16.82 -17.71 6.07
CA GLU A 93 17.26 -16.32 6.27
C GLU A 93 17.53 -15.99 7.74
N LYS A 94 16.78 -16.61 8.65
CA LYS A 94 16.98 -16.48 10.10
C LYS A 94 18.02 -17.44 10.67
N GLY A 95 18.76 -18.18 9.83
CA GLY A 95 19.78 -19.15 10.24
C GLY A 95 19.22 -20.47 10.77
N GLY A 96 17.91 -20.70 10.63
CA GLY A 96 17.25 -21.92 11.08
C GLY A 96 17.27 -23.03 10.04
N ARG A 97 16.83 -24.22 10.48
CA ARG A 97 16.51 -25.36 9.61
C ARG A 97 15.09 -25.82 9.92
N ILE A 98 14.36 -26.24 8.90
CA ILE A 98 13.00 -26.74 9.02
C ILE A 98 12.86 -28.01 8.20
N GLU A 99 12.26 -29.04 8.80
CA GLU A 99 11.97 -30.29 8.08
C GLU A 99 10.78 -30.08 7.15
N PRO A 100 10.74 -30.75 5.98
CA PRO A 100 9.62 -30.61 5.02
C PRO A 100 8.24 -30.82 5.65
N ARG A 101 8.10 -31.84 6.52
CA ARG A 101 6.85 -32.18 7.23
C ARG A 101 6.37 -31.13 8.25
N ALA A 102 7.24 -30.20 8.64
CA ALA A 102 6.87 -29.10 9.55
C ALA A 102 6.33 -27.87 8.79
N VAL A 103 6.37 -27.90 7.45
CA VAL A 103 5.84 -26.85 6.59
C VAL A 103 4.43 -27.17 6.11
N ASN A 104 4.18 -28.44 5.78
CA ASN A 104 2.91 -28.97 5.27
C ASN A 104 2.83 -30.48 5.57
#